data_AF-F2IXV6-F1
#
_entry.id   AF-F2IXV6-F1
#
_cell.length_a   1.000
_cell.length_b   1.000
_cell.length_c   1.000
_cell.angle_alpha   90.00
_cell.angle_beta   90.00
_cell.angle_gamma   90.00
#
_symmetry.space_group_name_H-M   'P 1'
#
loop_
_entity.id
_entity.type
_entity.pdbx_description
1 polymer ?
#
loop_
_entity_poly.entity_id
_entity_poly.type
_entity_poly.pdbx_seq_one_letter_code
_entity_poly.pdbx_strand_id
1 'polypeptide(L)'
;MFATGVLDSTDIGTELHYSHRRSGPDVERFQPIEVGEVVLRMERGDAAGREVEITMIADGRKRVLDAFPASAGNPVLLAFLESSLRSMAGITGGSPFYIRNRLREALQSSGDVLSTDYELEGRKVAAQELVFHPFSTDPNAERMGAFSKLEIRFVVSPDVPGYFALFSARAGEGTDAFSEEIRFVQKEDAK
;
A
#
# COMPACT_ATOMS: atom_id res chain seq x y z
N MET A 1 -11.18 -7.57 10.68
CA MET A 1 -10.03 -8.14 9.95
C MET A 1 -10.17 -7.71 8.51
N PHE A 2 -9.38 -6.73 8.08
CA PHE A 2 -9.36 -6.35 6.67
C PHE A 2 -8.51 -7.40 5.92
N ALA A 3 -9.01 -7.89 4.79
CA ALA A 3 -8.25 -8.62 3.77
C ALA A 3 -7.84 -10.10 4.01
N THR A 4 -8.43 -10.84 4.95
CA THR A 4 -8.21 -12.31 4.99
C THR A 4 -8.89 -13.00 3.81
N GLY A 5 -8.20 -13.93 3.16
CA GLY A 5 -8.73 -14.74 2.03
C GLY A 5 -8.81 -14.02 0.68
N VAL A 6 -8.29 -12.79 0.55
CA VAL A 6 -8.36 -12.01 -0.72
C VAL A 6 -7.51 -12.58 -1.84
N LEU A 7 -6.56 -13.45 -1.51
CA LEU A 7 -5.74 -14.19 -2.47
C LEU A 7 -6.25 -15.61 -2.69
N ASP A 8 -7.39 -15.98 -2.09
CA ASP A 8 -7.82 -17.38 -2.12
C ASP A 8 -8.29 -17.85 -3.49
N SER A 9 -8.73 -16.92 -4.33
CA SER A 9 -9.11 -17.15 -5.73
C SER A 9 -7.95 -17.02 -6.72
N THR A 10 -6.72 -16.82 -6.24
CA THR A 10 -5.53 -16.68 -7.10
C THR A 10 -4.75 -17.99 -7.14
N ASP A 11 -4.50 -18.49 -8.36
CA ASP A 11 -3.82 -19.76 -8.60
C ASP A 11 -2.30 -19.64 -8.38
N ILE A 12 -1.67 -20.75 -7.98
CA ILE A 12 -0.21 -20.83 -7.87
C ILE A 12 0.44 -20.56 -9.23
N GLY A 13 1.52 -19.80 -9.24
CA GLY A 13 2.23 -19.36 -10.45
C GLY A 13 1.67 -18.09 -11.08
N THR A 14 0.51 -17.61 -10.63
CA THR A 14 -0.04 -16.31 -11.04
C THR A 14 0.80 -15.17 -10.49
N GLU A 15 0.97 -14.11 -11.30
CA GLU A 15 1.58 -12.85 -10.90
C GLU A 15 0.55 -11.71 -10.89
N LEU A 16 0.56 -10.89 -9.84
CA LEU A 16 -0.20 -9.65 -9.76
C LEU A 16 0.76 -8.47 -9.82
N HIS A 17 0.59 -7.62 -10.82
CA HIS A 17 1.48 -6.48 -11.06
C HIS A 17 0.83 -5.19 -10.58
N TYR A 18 1.60 -4.41 -9.85
CA TYR A 18 1.22 -3.09 -9.37
C TYR A 18 2.27 -2.06 -9.82
N SER A 19 1.83 -0.89 -10.25
CA SER A 19 2.71 0.27 -10.40
C SER A 19 2.95 0.90 -9.03
N HIS A 20 4.14 1.45 -8.80
CA HIS A 20 4.50 2.16 -7.57
C HIS A 20 5.12 3.51 -7.93
N ARG A 21 4.55 4.58 -7.37
CA ARG A 21 5.07 5.95 -7.50
C ARG A 21 5.14 6.63 -6.16
N ARG A 22 6.16 7.45 -5.95
CA ARG A 22 6.35 8.23 -4.74
C ARG A 22 6.99 9.57 -5.06
N SER A 23 6.37 10.65 -4.60
CA SER A 23 6.86 12.02 -4.68
C SER A 23 6.78 12.70 -3.31
N GLY A 24 7.54 13.78 -3.14
CA GLY A 24 7.63 14.48 -1.87
C GLY A 24 8.73 15.54 -1.92
N PRO A 25 9.03 16.17 -0.76
CA PRO A 25 9.99 17.25 -0.70
C PRO A 25 11.41 16.76 -1.00
N ASP A 26 12.23 17.63 -1.58
CA ASP A 26 13.64 17.38 -1.83
C ASP A 26 14.45 17.49 -0.53
N VAL A 27 14.51 16.37 0.21
CA VAL A 27 15.27 16.23 1.44
C VAL A 27 16.14 14.98 1.38
N GLU A 28 17.36 15.03 1.92
CA GLU A 28 18.37 13.98 1.80
C GLU A 28 17.90 12.57 2.19
N ARG A 29 16.97 12.49 3.16
CA ARG A 29 16.44 11.22 3.70
C ARG A 29 15.15 10.76 3.04
N PHE A 30 14.74 11.39 1.95
CA PHE A 30 13.60 10.99 1.14
C PHE A 30 14.07 10.48 -0.22
N GLN A 31 13.46 9.41 -0.71
CA GLN A 31 13.79 8.82 -2.01
C GLN A 31 12.52 8.80 -2.86
N PRO A 32 12.38 9.62 -3.90
CA PRO A 32 11.24 9.53 -4.81
C PRO A 32 11.29 8.21 -5.59
N ILE A 33 10.16 7.82 -6.17
CA ILE A 33 10.04 6.71 -7.11
C ILE A 33 9.18 7.24 -8.27
N GLU A 34 9.81 7.55 -9.40
CA GLU A 34 9.09 8.02 -10.59
C GLU A 34 8.42 6.86 -11.33
N VAL A 35 9.16 5.75 -11.46
CA VAL A 35 8.71 4.52 -12.11
C VAL A 35 9.15 3.34 -11.25
N GLY A 36 8.18 2.72 -10.59
CA GLY A 36 8.36 1.51 -9.82
C GLY A 36 7.28 0.48 -10.10
N GLU A 37 7.56 -0.75 -9.71
CA GLU A 37 6.69 -1.90 -9.85
C GLU A 37 6.75 -2.76 -8.58
N VAL A 38 5.61 -3.31 -8.19
CA VAL A 38 5.50 -4.36 -7.17
C VAL A 38 4.84 -5.57 -7.83
N VAL A 39 5.50 -6.71 -7.77
CA VAL A 39 5.00 -7.99 -8.30
C VAL A 39 4.74 -8.92 -7.14
N LEU A 40 3.52 -9.44 -7.06
CA LEU A 40 3.17 -10.55 -6.18
C LEU A 40 3.15 -11.83 -6.98
N ARG A 41 3.89 -12.84 -6.53
CA ARG A 41 3.89 -14.15 -7.17
C ARG A 41 3.35 -15.20 -6.20
N MET A 42 2.30 -15.90 -6.62
CA MET A 42 1.70 -16.97 -5.81
C MET A 42 2.57 -18.22 -5.88
N GLU A 43 2.98 -18.72 -4.72
CA GLU A 43 3.88 -19.87 -4.58
C GLU A 43 3.28 -20.97 -3.70
N ARG A 44 3.81 -22.18 -3.85
CA ARG A 44 3.49 -23.30 -2.95
C ARG A 44 4.37 -23.19 -1.70
N GLY A 45 3.75 -23.09 -0.53
CA GLY A 45 4.45 -23.11 0.75
C GLY A 45 4.68 -24.52 1.31
N ASP A 46 5.52 -24.61 2.34
CA ASP A 46 6.06 -25.86 2.87
C ASP A 46 5.01 -26.76 3.58
N ALA A 47 4.00 -26.16 4.22
CA ALA A 47 2.99 -26.88 5.03
C ALA A 47 1.66 -27.11 4.29
N ALA A 48 1.69 -27.27 2.96
CA ALA A 48 0.51 -27.28 2.06
C ALA A 48 -0.29 -25.96 2.03
N GLY A 49 0.25 -24.89 2.64
CA GLY A 49 -0.25 -23.53 2.51
C GLY A 49 0.19 -22.87 1.21
N ARG A 50 -0.49 -21.80 0.82
CA ARG A 50 -0.02 -20.90 -0.23
C ARG A 50 0.83 -19.80 0.38
N GLU A 51 1.90 -19.45 -0.31
CA GLU A 51 2.76 -18.33 0.02
C GLU A 51 2.75 -17.31 -1.12
N VAL A 52 3.21 -16.10 -0.82
CA VAL A 52 3.27 -14.99 -1.76
C VAL A 52 4.66 -14.39 -1.66
N GLU A 53 5.41 -14.46 -2.75
CA GLU A 53 6.65 -13.72 -2.89
C GLU A 53 6.32 -12.29 -3.33
N ILE A 54 7.00 -11.29 -2.74
CA ILE A 54 6.90 -9.90 -3.15
C ILE A 54 8.21 -9.47 -3.76
N THR A 55 8.17 -9.02 -5.00
CA THR A 55 9.27 -8.33 -5.65
C THR A 55 8.94 -6.85 -5.77
N MET A 56 9.82 -5.98 -5.27
CA MET A 56 9.75 -4.53 -5.50
C MET A 56 10.86 -4.11 -6.46
N ILE A 57 10.53 -3.35 -7.48
CA ILE A 57 11.43 -2.86 -8.52
C ILE A 57 11.30 -1.34 -8.56
N ALA A 58 12.37 -0.62 -8.28
CA ALA A 58 12.40 0.84 -8.38
C ALA A 58 13.84 1.30 -8.66
N ASP A 59 14.00 2.33 -9.49
CA ASP A 59 15.29 2.97 -9.77
C ASP A 59 16.41 1.99 -10.19
N GLY A 60 16.06 0.99 -11.00
CA GLY A 60 16.98 -0.04 -11.48
C GLY A 60 17.40 -1.06 -10.41
N ARG A 61 16.79 -1.05 -9.22
CA ARG A 61 17.03 -2.00 -8.13
C ARG A 61 15.85 -2.94 -8.00
N LYS A 62 16.15 -4.22 -7.85
CA LYS A 62 15.19 -5.27 -7.52
C LYS A 62 15.41 -5.72 -6.08
N ARG A 63 14.34 -5.76 -5.28
CA ARG A 63 14.34 -6.30 -3.92
C ARG A 63 13.24 -7.34 -3.80
N VAL A 64 13.63 -8.57 -3.50
CA VAL A 64 12.71 -9.65 -3.14
C VAL A 64 12.56 -9.65 -1.62
N LEU A 65 11.33 -9.73 -1.13
CA LEU A 65 11.01 -9.88 0.28
C LEU A 65 10.75 -11.35 0.60
N ASP A 66 10.93 -11.72 1.88
CA ASP A 66 10.60 -13.05 2.35
C ASP A 66 9.13 -13.39 2.03
N ALA A 67 8.87 -14.65 1.75
CA ALA A 67 7.53 -15.10 1.37
C ALA A 67 6.53 -14.92 2.53
N PHE A 68 5.32 -14.48 2.20
CA PHE A 68 4.24 -14.26 3.17
C PHE A 68 3.16 -15.33 3.04
N PRO A 69 2.57 -15.83 4.14
CA PRO A 69 1.41 -16.70 4.06
C PRO A 69 0.24 -15.99 3.34
N ALA A 70 -0.28 -16.56 2.25
CA ALA A 70 -1.36 -15.94 1.47
C ALA A 70 -2.64 -15.75 2.30
N SER A 71 -2.84 -16.59 3.32
CA SER A 71 -3.97 -16.51 4.26
C SER A 71 -3.96 -15.24 5.12
N ALA A 72 -2.81 -14.58 5.28
CA ALA A 72 -2.70 -13.32 6.01
C ALA A 72 -3.25 -12.12 5.22
N GLY A 73 -3.53 -12.29 3.93
CA GLY A 73 -4.07 -11.28 3.03
C GLY A 73 -3.06 -10.78 2.00
N ASN A 74 -3.38 -9.66 1.35
CA ASN A 74 -2.52 -9.08 0.32
C ASN A 74 -1.32 -8.36 0.98
N PRO A 75 -0.07 -8.84 0.79
CA PRO A 75 1.06 -8.32 1.53
C PRO A 75 1.58 -6.97 0.99
N VAL A 76 1.08 -6.49 -0.17
CA VAL A 76 1.31 -5.11 -0.64
C VAL A 76 0.84 -4.10 0.39
N LEU A 77 -0.22 -4.40 1.16
CA LEU A 77 -0.69 -3.54 2.24
C LEU A 77 0.41 -3.26 3.26
N LEU A 78 1.12 -4.30 3.73
CA LEU A 78 2.18 -4.15 4.71
C LEU A 78 3.42 -3.45 4.12
N ALA A 79 3.78 -3.80 2.87
CA ALA A 79 4.88 -3.16 2.16
C ALA A 79 4.63 -1.65 1.98
N PHE A 80 3.41 -1.28 1.56
CA PHE A 80 2.97 0.10 1.40
C PHE A 80 3.04 0.86 2.72
N LEU A 81 2.45 0.33 3.80
CA LEU A 81 2.44 1.00 5.11
C LEU A 81 3.85 1.22 5.66
N GLU A 82 4.73 0.23 5.54
CA GLU A 82 6.12 0.36 5.97
C GLU A 82 6.91 1.35 5.10
N SER A 83 6.64 1.39 3.79
CA SER A 83 7.23 2.37 2.85
C SER A 83 6.81 3.81 3.18
N SER A 84 5.51 4.04 3.38
CA SER A 84 4.95 5.35 3.76
C SER A 84 5.45 5.81 5.12
N LEU A 85 5.54 4.90 6.08
CA LEU A 85 6.11 5.16 7.40
C LEU A 85 7.57 5.59 7.33
N ARG A 86 8.40 4.89 6.54
CA ARG A 86 9.82 5.24 6.38
C ARG A 86 9.99 6.57 5.68
N SER A 87 9.15 6.85 4.69
CA SER A 87 9.13 8.14 3.99
C SER A 87 8.79 9.28 4.95
N MET A 88 7.72 9.13 5.74
CA MET A 88 7.35 10.10 6.78
C MET A 88 8.47 10.29 7.81
N ALA A 89 9.08 9.21 8.31
CA ALA A 89 10.18 9.30 9.26
C ALA A 89 11.42 9.99 8.67
N GLY A 90 11.72 9.74 7.39
CA GLY A 90 12.80 10.40 6.65
C GLY A 90 12.56 11.90 6.50
N ILE A 91 11.33 12.30 6.14
CA ILE A 91 10.96 13.70 5.93
C ILE A 91 10.87 14.48 7.25
N THR A 92 10.21 13.90 8.27
CA THR A 92 9.91 14.61 9.52
C THR A 92 10.98 14.44 10.60
N GLY A 93 11.87 13.44 10.47
CA GLY A 93 12.74 13.00 11.55
C GLY A 93 12.00 12.31 12.71
N GLY A 94 10.71 12.00 12.54
CA GLY A 94 9.87 11.37 13.55
C GLY A 94 10.28 9.92 13.86
N SER A 95 9.86 9.43 15.04
CA SER A 95 10.14 8.05 15.46
C SER A 95 9.36 7.04 14.60
N PRO A 96 10.04 6.09 13.91
CA PRO A 96 9.37 5.03 13.16
C PRO A 96 8.43 4.19 14.04
N PHE A 97 8.79 3.96 15.30
CA PHE A 97 7.95 3.20 16.23
C PHE A 97 6.64 3.95 16.56
N TYR A 98 6.73 5.26 16.80
CA TYR A 98 5.57 6.09 17.06
C TYR A 98 4.61 6.11 15.86
N ILE A 99 5.15 6.40 14.67
CA ILE A 99 4.38 6.43 13.41
C ILE A 99 3.68 5.08 13.19
N ARG A 100 4.40 3.95 13.39
CA ARG A 100 3.81 2.60 13.24
C ARG A 100 2.60 2.39 14.14
N ASN A 101 2.70 2.81 15.40
CA ASN A 101 1.61 2.65 16.36
C ASN A 101 0.38 3.46 15.92
N ARG A 102 0.56 4.69 15.45
CA ARG A 102 -0.53 5.53 14.95
C ARG A 102 -1.18 4.96 13.69
N LEU A 103 -0.39 4.49 12.73
CA LEU A 103 -0.92 3.79 11.55
C LEU A 103 -1.75 2.57 11.94
N ARG A 104 -1.24 1.75 12.88
CA ARG A 104 -1.94 0.57 13.36
C ARG A 104 -3.24 0.92 14.08
N GLU A 105 -3.23 1.92 14.96
CA GLU A 105 -4.42 2.43 15.66
C GLU A 105 -5.48 2.90 14.67
N ALA A 106 -5.07 3.66 13.65
CA ALA A 106 -5.97 4.15 12.60
C ALA A 106 -6.63 3.00 11.82
N LEU A 107 -5.87 2.00 11.40
CA LEU A 107 -6.38 0.85 10.65
C LEU A 107 -7.25 -0.09 11.50
N GLN A 108 -7.12 -0.05 12.83
CA GLN A 108 -8.01 -0.76 13.75
C GLN A 108 -9.30 0.01 14.01
N SER A 109 -9.29 1.33 13.83
CA SER A 109 -10.48 2.17 13.89
C SER A 109 -11.36 1.95 12.65
N SER A 110 -12.63 2.37 12.73
CA SER A 110 -13.49 2.42 11.55
C SER A 110 -13.10 3.65 10.75
N GLY A 111 -12.38 3.46 9.65
CA GLY A 111 -12.18 4.51 8.64
C GLY A 111 -13.48 4.84 7.93
N ASP A 112 -13.49 5.93 7.17
CA ASP A 112 -14.64 6.27 6.34
C ASP A 112 -14.72 5.29 5.16
N VAL A 113 -15.92 4.76 4.92
CA VAL A 113 -16.19 3.80 3.83
C VAL A 113 -17.16 4.44 2.85
N LEU A 114 -16.72 4.62 1.61
CA LEU A 114 -17.50 5.25 0.55
C LEU A 114 -17.63 4.28 -0.63
N SER A 115 -18.87 4.05 -1.10
CA SER A 115 -19.09 3.34 -2.35
C SER A 115 -18.64 4.18 -3.53
N THR A 116 -17.90 3.59 -4.46
CA THR A 116 -17.37 4.28 -5.64
C THR A 116 -17.29 3.33 -6.84
N ASP A 117 -17.13 3.89 -8.03
CA ASP A 117 -16.76 3.12 -9.23
C ASP A 117 -15.25 3.29 -9.46
N TYR A 118 -14.55 2.19 -9.73
CA TYR A 118 -13.13 2.22 -10.12
C TYR A 118 -12.97 1.78 -11.57
N GLU A 119 -12.11 2.47 -12.32
CA GLU A 119 -11.79 2.09 -13.69
C GLU A 119 -10.62 1.12 -13.70
N LEU A 120 -10.87 -0.10 -14.16
CA LEU A 120 -9.89 -1.16 -14.30
C LEU A 120 -9.91 -1.61 -15.76
N GLU A 121 -8.79 -1.57 -16.48
CA GLU A 121 -8.72 -2.05 -17.88
C GLU A 121 -9.82 -1.47 -18.81
N GLY A 122 -10.21 -0.20 -18.60
CA GLY A 122 -11.26 0.47 -19.38
C GLY A 122 -12.70 0.06 -19.04
N ARG A 123 -12.92 -0.76 -18.01
CA ARG A 123 -14.23 -1.11 -17.45
C ARG A 123 -14.41 -0.54 -16.06
N LYS A 124 -15.63 -0.09 -15.75
CA LYS A 124 -16.00 0.31 -14.38
C LYS A 124 -16.33 -0.92 -13.55
N VAL A 125 -15.75 -1.03 -12.36
CA VAL A 125 -16.06 -2.04 -11.36
C VAL A 125 -16.56 -1.36 -10.08
N ALA A 126 -17.49 -2.02 -9.39
CA ALA A 126 -17.96 -1.52 -8.10
C ALA A 126 -16.83 -1.66 -7.07
N ALA A 127 -16.58 -0.61 -6.31
CA ALA A 127 -15.50 -0.55 -5.35
C ALA A 127 -15.92 0.17 -4.06
N GLN A 128 -15.10 0.01 -3.03
CA GLN A 128 -15.18 0.77 -1.79
C GLN A 128 -13.88 1.54 -1.59
N GLU A 129 -14.00 2.82 -1.32
CA GLU A 129 -12.90 3.65 -0.84
C GLU A 129 -12.89 3.65 0.68
N LEU A 130 -11.74 3.29 1.26
CA LEU A 130 -11.49 3.28 2.69
C LEU A 130 -10.51 4.41 3.01
N VAL A 131 -10.90 5.37 3.84
CA VAL A 131 -10.08 6.54 4.18
C VAL A 131 -9.77 6.56 5.68
N PHE A 132 -8.50 6.80 5.99
CA PHE A 132 -7.97 6.84 7.36
C PHE A 132 -7.12 8.10 7.57
N HIS A 133 -7.24 8.70 8.74
CA HIS A 133 -6.45 9.86 9.16
C HIS A 133 -5.69 9.57 10.45
N PRO A 134 -4.48 8.97 10.38
CA PRO A 134 -3.80 8.42 11.54
C PRO A 134 -3.43 9.43 12.63
N PHE A 135 -3.38 10.71 12.27
CA PHE A 135 -2.91 11.78 13.14
C PHE A 135 -3.96 12.86 13.42
N SER A 136 -5.23 12.64 13.06
CA SER A 136 -6.30 13.66 13.17
C SER A 136 -6.52 14.20 14.59
N THR A 137 -6.21 13.41 15.62
CA THR A 137 -6.32 13.78 17.04
C THR A 137 -4.98 13.68 17.77
N ASP A 138 -3.86 13.70 17.03
CA ASP A 138 -2.53 13.47 17.60
C ASP A 138 -1.98 14.71 18.32
N PRO A 139 -1.52 14.60 19.58
CA PRO A 139 -0.97 15.73 20.33
C PRO A 139 0.33 16.29 19.74
N ASN A 140 1.01 15.55 18.86
CA ASN A 140 2.23 15.99 18.19
C ASN A 140 1.97 16.63 16.82
N ALA A 141 0.72 16.96 16.47
CA ALA A 141 0.33 17.48 15.15
C ALA A 141 1.23 18.62 14.65
N GLU A 142 1.52 19.62 15.49
CA GLU A 142 2.37 20.76 15.12
C GLU A 142 3.77 20.33 14.66
N ARG A 143 4.35 19.31 15.29
CA ARG A 143 5.70 18.79 14.98
C ARG A 143 5.74 17.99 13.68
N MET A 144 4.58 17.51 13.21
CA MET A 144 4.46 16.70 12.00
C MET A 144 4.24 17.55 10.74
N GLY A 145 3.99 18.85 10.90
CA GLY A 145 3.71 19.74 9.76
C GLY A 145 2.58 19.20 8.89
N ALA A 146 2.84 19.07 7.59
CA ALA A 146 1.88 18.52 6.63
C ALA A 146 1.36 17.11 6.98
N PHE A 147 2.19 16.28 7.62
CA PHE A 147 1.81 14.91 7.98
C PHE A 147 0.79 14.83 9.13
N SER A 148 0.53 15.92 9.85
CA SER A 148 -0.60 15.98 10.79
C SER A 148 -1.94 15.70 10.11
N LYS A 149 -2.02 15.96 8.80
CA LYS A 149 -3.19 15.69 7.94
C LYS A 149 -2.95 14.51 7.00
N LEU A 150 -2.06 13.57 7.36
CA LEU A 150 -1.84 12.37 6.53
C LEU A 150 -3.17 11.67 6.29
N GLU A 151 -3.49 11.49 5.02
CA GLU A 151 -4.59 10.64 4.56
C GLU A 151 -4.00 9.36 4.01
N ILE A 152 -4.52 8.23 4.48
CA ILE A 152 -4.29 6.92 3.90
C ILE A 152 -5.58 6.44 3.30
N ARG A 153 -5.53 6.07 2.03
CA ARG A 153 -6.68 5.64 1.24
C ARG A 153 -6.41 4.30 0.58
N PHE A 154 -7.40 3.43 0.64
CA PHE A 154 -7.42 2.18 -0.15
C PHE A 154 -8.66 2.15 -1.01
N VAL A 155 -8.54 1.72 -2.27
CA VAL A 155 -9.69 1.34 -3.09
C VAL A 155 -9.70 -0.17 -3.19
N VAL A 156 -10.78 -0.79 -2.73
CA VAL A 156 -10.94 -2.23 -2.72
C VAL A 156 -12.15 -2.66 -3.55
N SER A 157 -12.03 -3.77 -4.26
CA SER A 157 -13.10 -4.37 -5.04
C SER A 157 -12.90 -5.89 -5.14
N PRO A 158 -13.95 -6.71 -4.95
CA PRO A 158 -13.85 -8.16 -5.17
C PRO A 158 -13.56 -8.52 -6.64
N ASP A 159 -13.78 -7.58 -7.58
CA ASP A 159 -13.49 -7.76 -9.01
C ASP A 159 -12.00 -7.52 -9.36
N VAL A 160 -11.19 -7.10 -8.38
CA VAL A 160 -9.74 -6.92 -8.53
C VAL A 160 -9.02 -8.11 -7.90
N PRO A 161 -8.11 -8.80 -8.61
CA PRO A 161 -7.27 -9.84 -8.02
C PRO A 161 -6.51 -9.34 -6.81
N GLY A 162 -6.60 -10.05 -5.68
CA GLY A 162 -6.03 -9.59 -4.41
C GLY A 162 -6.75 -8.39 -3.78
N TYR A 163 -7.93 -8.04 -4.29
CA TYR A 163 -8.93 -7.05 -3.84
C TYR A 163 -8.52 -5.59 -3.82
N PHE A 164 -7.23 -5.25 -3.80
CA PHE A 164 -6.77 -3.86 -3.73
C PHE A 164 -6.47 -3.30 -5.11
N ALA A 165 -7.22 -2.27 -5.50
CA ALA A 165 -7.00 -1.53 -6.74
C ALA A 165 -6.00 -0.37 -6.57
N LEU A 166 -6.05 0.29 -5.40
CA LEU A 166 -5.21 1.43 -5.05
C LEU A 166 -4.82 1.40 -3.58
N PHE A 167 -3.56 1.71 -3.30
CA PHE A 167 -3.05 2.17 -2.02
C PHE A 167 -2.53 3.59 -2.22
N SER A 168 -2.92 4.54 -1.38
CA SER A 168 -2.54 5.95 -1.49
C SER A 168 -2.24 6.54 -0.12
N ALA A 169 -1.13 7.25 0.01
CA ALA A 169 -0.80 8.06 1.18
C ALA A 169 -0.47 9.48 0.72
N ARG A 170 -1.12 10.49 1.31
CA ARG A 170 -0.92 11.89 0.93
C ARG A 170 -0.84 12.81 2.15
N ALA A 171 0.11 13.74 2.13
CA ALA A 171 0.23 14.78 3.13
C ALA A 171 0.70 16.11 2.50
N GLY A 172 -0.02 17.19 2.80
CA GLY A 172 0.28 18.53 2.28
C GLY A 172 -0.30 18.81 0.90
N GLU A 173 0.03 20.00 0.37
CA GLU A 173 -0.44 20.53 -0.91
C GLU A 173 0.74 21.09 -1.72
N GLY A 174 0.58 21.19 -3.04
CA GLY A 174 1.61 21.71 -3.93
C GLY A 174 2.71 20.69 -4.29
N THR A 175 3.85 21.20 -4.77
CA THR A 175 4.96 20.41 -5.31
C THR A 175 5.75 19.67 -4.24
N ASP A 176 5.74 20.15 -3.00
CA ASP A 176 6.44 19.53 -1.86
C ASP A 176 5.54 18.56 -1.09
N ALA A 177 4.31 18.34 -1.56
CA ALA A 177 3.38 17.40 -0.93
C ALA A 177 3.92 15.98 -1.06
N PHE A 178 3.93 15.26 0.06
CA PHE A 178 4.20 13.83 0.05
C PHE A 178 3.01 13.11 -0.60
N SER A 179 3.30 12.24 -1.56
CA SER A 179 2.35 11.36 -2.20
C SER A 179 3.02 10.02 -2.48
N GLU A 180 2.39 8.93 -2.09
CA GLU A 180 2.80 7.58 -2.46
C GLU A 180 1.58 6.80 -2.95
N GLU A 181 1.69 6.18 -4.12
CA GLU A 181 0.62 5.38 -4.70
C GLU A 181 1.14 4.03 -5.16
N ILE A 182 0.41 2.96 -4.84
CA ILE A 182 0.55 1.66 -5.46
C ILE A 182 -0.78 1.30 -6.14
N ARG A 183 -0.78 1.08 -7.45
CA ARG A 183 -1.99 0.80 -8.24
C ARG A 183 -1.89 -0.54 -8.94
N PHE A 184 -2.93 -1.36 -8.82
CA PHE A 184 -3.04 -2.60 -9.59
C PHE A 184 -3.02 -2.27 -11.09
N VAL A 185 -2.25 -3.05 -11.85
CA VAL A 185 -2.08 -2.90 -13.30
C VAL A 185 -2.72 -4.07 -14.02
N GLN A 186 -2.26 -5.28 -13.72
CA GLN A 186 -2.72 -6.49 -14.42
C GLN A 186 -2.45 -7.76 -13.61
N LYS A 187 -3.14 -8.83 -14.01
CA LYS A 187 -2.89 -10.20 -13.58
C LYS A 187 -2.26 -10.96 -14.74
N GLU A 188 -1.18 -11.67 -14.49
CA GLU A 188 -0.58 -12.64 -15.41
C GLU A 188 -0.80 -14.05 -14.88
N ASP A 189 -1.51 -14.88 -15.64
CA ASP A 189 -1.77 -16.26 -15.25
C ASP A 189 -0.52 -17.13 -15.38
N ALA A 190 -0.45 -18.19 -14.57
CA ALA A 190 0.61 -19.19 -14.67
C ALA A 190 0.65 -19.79 -16.09
N LYS A 191 1.86 -19.91 -16.64
CA LYS A 191 2.11 -20.62 -17.92
C LYS A 191 1.98 -22.13 -17.79
#